data_AF-A0A964XVH9-F1
#
_entry.id   AF-A0A964XVH9-F1
#
_cell.length_a   1.000
_cell.length_b   1.000
_cell.length_c   1.000
_cell.angle_alpha   90.00
_cell.angle_beta   90.00
_cell.angle_gamma   90.00
#
_symmetry.space_group_name_H-M   'P 1'
#
loop_
_entity.id
_entity.type
_entity.pdbx_description
1 polymer ?
#
loop_
_entity_poly.entity_id
_entity_poly.type
_entity_poly.pdbx_seq_one_letter_code
_entity_poly.pdbx_strand_id
1 'polypeptide(L)'
;SPSALLRSVEVMAVDDLHQVPSLIEPRRAWLQTVGVATSPERLLELAASLGQVGVTRVCALGSMTAPQAGWHHDGRFSLLDLVRIVEVDATALVQSDAFAPYRD
;
A
#
# COMPACT_ATOMS: atom_id res chain seq x y z
N SER A 1 5.03 14.58 30.55
CA SER A 1 6.13 13.69 30.99
C SER A 1 6.92 13.22 29.78
N PRO A 2 8.24 13.01 29.86
CA PRO A 2 9.01 12.40 28.77
C PRO A 2 8.49 11.00 28.44
N SER A 3 8.46 10.62 27.15
CA SER A 3 8.02 9.31 26.64
C SER A 3 8.81 8.94 25.39
N ALA A 4 8.95 7.65 25.10
CA ALA A 4 9.62 7.14 23.90
C ALA A 4 8.82 7.38 22.59
N LEU A 5 7.55 7.83 22.69
CA LEU A 5 6.63 8.03 21.56
C LEU A 5 6.51 6.79 20.66
N LEU A 6 6.30 5.61 21.27
CA LEU A 6 6.16 4.32 20.56
C LEU A 6 7.39 3.87 19.76
N ARG A 7 8.58 4.41 20.05
CA ARG A 7 9.86 3.88 19.56
C ARG A 7 10.32 2.69 20.39
N SER A 8 9.56 1.60 20.35
CA SER A 8 9.85 0.35 21.05
C SER A 8 9.82 -0.82 20.07
N VAL A 9 10.60 -1.85 20.35
CA VAL A 9 10.58 -3.12 19.62
C VAL A 9 10.11 -4.21 20.55
N GLU A 10 9.14 -5.01 20.09
CA GLU A 10 8.66 -6.19 20.79
C GLU A 10 9.07 -7.43 19.99
N VAL A 11 9.63 -8.43 20.68
CA VAL A 11 10.05 -9.69 20.08
C VAL A 11 9.15 -10.78 20.62
N MET A 12 8.41 -11.43 19.74
CA MET A 12 7.50 -12.53 20.08
C MET A 12 7.91 -13.78 19.32
N ALA A 13 8.05 -14.90 20.03
CA ALA A 13 8.21 -16.20 19.40
C ALA A 13 6.85 -16.71 18.91
N VAL A 14 6.84 -17.35 17.74
CA VAL A 14 5.70 -18.07 17.18
C VAL A 14 6.19 -19.40 16.61
N ASP A 15 5.37 -20.43 16.67
CA ASP A 15 5.72 -21.75 16.11
C ASP A 15 5.53 -21.78 14.59
N ASP A 16 4.54 -21.04 14.09
CA ASP A 16 4.27 -20.88 12.67
C ASP A 16 3.90 -19.42 12.34
N LEU A 17 4.49 -18.88 11.27
CA LEU A 17 4.18 -17.55 10.73
C LEU A 17 2.71 -17.39 10.34
N HIS A 18 1.98 -18.47 10.06
CA HIS A 18 0.53 -18.40 9.85
C HIS A 18 -0.28 -17.97 11.07
N GLN A 19 0.30 -18.01 12.27
CA GLN A 19 -0.35 -17.52 13.48
C GLN A 19 -0.36 -15.99 13.55
N VAL A 20 0.59 -15.34 12.85
CA VAL A 20 0.85 -13.89 12.95
C VAL A 20 -0.36 -13.04 12.58
N PRO A 21 -1.12 -13.28 11.48
CA PRO A 21 -2.26 -12.44 11.11
C PRO A 21 -3.27 -12.26 12.25
N SER A 22 -3.65 -13.34 12.94
CA SER A 22 -4.60 -13.29 14.07
C SER A 22 -4.05 -12.52 15.27
N LEU A 23 -2.73 -12.60 15.51
CA LEU A 23 -2.08 -11.88 16.62
C LEU A 23 -2.03 -10.36 16.38
N ILE A 24 -1.94 -9.93 15.12
CA ILE A 24 -1.80 -8.51 14.76
C ILE A 24 -3.11 -7.85 14.32
N GLU A 25 -4.16 -8.62 14.01
CA GLU A 25 -5.48 -8.11 13.58
C GLU A 25 -6.06 -7.02 14.50
N PRO A 26 -5.99 -7.11 15.85
CA PRO A 26 -6.50 -6.05 16.73
C PRO A 26 -5.83 -4.69 16.50
N ARG A 27 -4.67 -4.66 15.84
CA ARG A 27 -3.89 -3.45 15.53
C ARG A 27 -4.10 -2.99 14.08
N ARG A 28 -5.05 -3.57 13.33
CA ARG A 28 -5.33 -3.27 11.90
C ARG A 28 -5.23 -1.80 11.53
N ALA A 29 -5.77 -0.90 12.36
CA ALA A 29 -5.79 0.54 12.09
C ALA A 29 -4.39 1.19 12.02
N TRP A 30 -3.36 0.51 12.52
CA TRP A 30 -1.98 0.99 12.56
C TRP A 30 -1.01 0.12 11.75
N LEU A 31 -1.49 -0.96 11.12
CA LEU A 31 -0.63 -1.81 10.30
C LEU A 31 -0.34 -1.12 8.96
N GLN A 32 0.94 -1.07 8.61
CA GLN A 32 1.39 -0.51 7.32
C GLN A 32 2.27 -1.52 6.58
N THR A 33 3.50 -1.69 7.06
CA THR A 33 4.51 -2.52 6.40
C THR A 33 4.85 -3.75 7.23
N VAL A 34 4.97 -4.90 6.57
CA VAL A 34 5.59 -6.11 7.12
C VAL A 34 6.83 -6.46 6.30
N GLY A 35 7.94 -6.66 7.01
CA GLY A 35 9.15 -7.28 6.46
C GLY A 35 9.13 -8.79 6.71
N VAL A 36 9.32 -9.60 5.66
CA VAL A 36 9.34 -11.07 5.77
C VAL A 36 10.67 -11.65 5.32
N ALA A 37 11.01 -12.81 5.89
CA ALA A 37 12.18 -13.61 5.54
C ALA A 37 11.74 -15.08 5.42
N THR A 38 11.13 -15.45 4.29
CA THR A 38 10.56 -16.80 4.04
C THR A 38 10.90 -17.27 2.63
N SER A 39 10.54 -18.52 2.29
CA SER A 39 10.57 -18.97 0.89
C SER A 39 9.52 -18.23 0.04
N PRO A 40 9.66 -18.20 -1.30
CA PRO A 40 8.71 -17.55 -2.21
C PRO A 40 7.29 -18.10 -2.10
N GLU A 41 7.13 -19.42 -2.00
CA GLU A 41 5.83 -20.08 -1.88
C GLU A 41 5.13 -19.60 -0.62
N ARG A 42 5.88 -19.59 0.49
CA ARG A 42 5.37 -19.15 1.79
C ARG A 42 5.06 -17.67 1.84
N LEU A 43 5.84 -16.85 1.12
CA LEU A 43 5.62 -15.41 1.02
C LEU A 43 4.25 -15.11 0.40
N LEU A 44 3.89 -15.79 -0.70
CA LEU A 44 2.62 -15.52 -1.38
C LEU A 44 1.41 -15.90 -0.51
N GLU A 45 1.48 -17.05 0.16
CA GLU A 45 0.45 -17.49 1.12
C GLU A 45 0.29 -16.49 2.27
N LEU A 46 1.41 -16.07 2.88
CA LEU A 46 1.40 -15.12 3.99
C LEU A 46 0.91 -13.75 3.54
N ALA A 47 1.36 -13.25 2.39
CA ALA A 47 0.98 -11.92 1.89
C ALA A 47 -0.53 -11.77 1.72
N ALA A 48 -1.21 -12.81 1.22
CA ALA A 48 -2.66 -12.81 1.12
C ALA A 48 -3.33 -12.66 2.49
N SER A 49 -2.93 -13.49 3.47
CA SER A 49 -3.49 -13.46 4.83
C SER A 49 -3.18 -12.15 5.59
N LEU A 50 -1.98 -11.61 5.43
CA LEU A 50 -1.54 -10.35 6.03
C LEU A 50 -2.31 -9.16 5.45
N GLY A 51 -2.56 -9.18 4.13
CA GLY A 51 -3.39 -8.18 3.46
C GLY A 51 -4.81 -8.15 4.02
N GLN A 52 -5.40 -9.32 4.31
CA GLN A 52 -6.72 -9.39 4.91
C GLN A 52 -6.78 -8.73 6.29
N VAL A 53 -5.72 -8.74 7.09
CA VAL A 53 -5.70 -8.10 8.42
C VAL A 53 -5.26 -6.63 8.39
N GLY A 54 -5.04 -6.05 7.21
CA GLY A 54 -4.78 -4.62 7.02
C GLY A 54 -3.32 -4.24 6.79
N VAL A 55 -2.43 -5.20 6.55
CA VAL A 55 -1.09 -4.90 6.03
C VAL A 55 -1.23 -4.36 4.61
N THR A 56 -0.57 -3.24 4.32
CA THR A 56 -0.66 -2.56 3.01
C THR A 56 0.62 -2.65 2.18
N ARG A 57 1.71 -3.14 2.78
CA ARG A 57 2.98 -3.41 2.11
C ARG A 57 3.67 -4.63 2.70
N VAL A 58 4.05 -5.58 1.84
CA VAL A 58 4.93 -6.71 2.20
C VAL A 58 6.26 -6.51 1.47
N CYS A 59 7.38 -6.60 2.18
CA CYS A 59 8.72 -6.48 1.61
C CYS A 59 9.71 -7.44 2.26
N ALA A 60 10.93 -7.52 1.74
CA ALA A 60 12.02 -8.22 2.42
C ALA A 60 12.32 -7.59 3.78
N LEU A 61 12.62 -8.42 4.78
CA LEU A 61 13.12 -7.96 6.08
C LEU A 61 14.40 -7.13 5.88
N GLY A 62 14.47 -5.97 6.53
CA GLY A 62 15.56 -5.01 6.36
C GLY A 62 15.33 -3.95 5.26
N SER A 63 14.36 -4.15 4.36
CA SER A 63 14.05 -3.18 3.28
C SER A 63 12.86 -2.25 3.59
N MET A 64 12.30 -2.32 4.79
CA MET A 64 11.08 -1.60 5.17
C MET A 64 11.21 -0.08 5.03
N THR A 65 12.38 0.48 5.33
CA THR A 65 12.64 1.93 5.34
C THR A 65 13.01 2.51 3.98
N ALA A 66 13.06 1.71 2.92
CA ALA A 66 13.46 2.14 1.57
C ALA A 66 12.43 1.72 0.51
N PRO A 67 11.22 2.31 0.47
CA PRO A 67 10.32 2.16 -0.66
C PRO A 67 10.89 2.84 -1.91
N GLN A 68 10.46 2.39 -3.09
CA GLN A 68 10.78 3.07 -4.34
C GLN A 68 10.13 4.47 -4.40
N ALA A 69 10.69 5.37 -5.21
CA ALA A 69 10.13 6.71 -5.37
C ALA A 69 8.71 6.66 -5.94
N GLY A 70 7.80 7.46 -5.39
CA GLY A 70 6.40 7.53 -5.82
C GLY A 70 5.55 6.32 -5.40
N TRP A 71 6.06 5.44 -4.55
CA TRP A 71 5.27 4.31 -4.04
C TRP A 71 4.07 4.79 -3.24
N HIS A 72 3.01 3.99 -3.29
CA HIS A 72 1.78 4.23 -2.55
C HIS A 72 2.03 4.18 -1.03
N HIS A 73 1.31 5.02 -0.28
CA HIS A 73 1.28 4.99 1.18
C HIS A 73 -0.01 4.33 1.64
N ASP A 74 0.05 3.46 2.65
CA ASP A 74 -1.13 2.87 3.28
C ASP A 74 -2.11 2.20 2.29
N GLY A 75 -1.55 1.61 1.24
CA GLY A 75 -2.31 0.94 0.18
C GLY A 75 -3.08 1.90 -0.73
N ARG A 76 -2.79 3.20 -0.67
CA ARG A 76 -3.46 4.26 -1.43
C ARG A 76 -2.46 5.06 -2.26
N PHE A 77 -2.93 5.53 -3.41
CA PHE A 77 -2.15 6.45 -4.23
C PHE A 77 -1.92 7.76 -3.46
N SER A 78 -0.66 8.09 -3.25
CA SER A 78 -0.22 9.15 -2.33
C SER A 78 -0.75 10.55 -2.65
N LEU A 79 -1.09 10.81 -3.91
CA LEU A 79 -1.53 12.12 -4.38
C LEU A 79 -3.02 12.18 -4.74
N LEU A 80 -3.75 11.06 -4.76
CA LEU A 80 -5.14 11.06 -5.23
C LEU A 80 -6.06 11.95 -4.39
N ASP A 81 -5.81 12.05 -3.08
CA ASP A 81 -6.59 12.92 -2.19
C ASP A 81 -6.24 14.42 -2.38
N LEU A 82 -5.15 14.73 -3.09
CA LEU A 82 -4.64 16.09 -3.31
C LEU A 82 -4.90 16.62 -4.72
N VAL A 83 -5.39 15.79 -5.64
CA VAL A 83 -5.61 16.16 -7.04
C VAL A 83 -7.05 15.91 -7.45
N ARG A 84 -7.51 16.66 -8.46
CA ARG A 84 -8.75 16.36 -9.17
C ARG A 84 -8.39 15.82 -10.55
N ILE A 85 -8.82 14.60 -10.84
CA ILE A 85 -8.70 14.02 -12.17
C ILE A 85 -9.82 14.61 -13.05
N VAL A 86 -9.44 15.15 -14.21
CA VAL A 86 -10.37 15.63 -15.25
C VAL A 86 -10.00 14.91 -16.54
N GLU A 87 -10.98 14.27 -17.17
CA GLU A 87 -10.79 13.52 -18.41
C GLU A 87 -11.37 14.30 -19.59
N VAL A 88 -10.68 14.21 -20.74
CA VAL A 88 -11.20 14.61 -22.05
C VAL A 88 -11.30 13.33 -22.86
N ASP A 89 -12.53 12.86 -23.07
CA ASP A 89 -12.73 11.64 -23.81
C ASP A 89 -12.57 11.85 -25.33
N ALA A 90 -12.42 10.72 -26.05
CA ALA A 90 -12.20 10.74 -27.50
C ALA A 90 -13.37 11.33 -28.28
N THR A 91 -14.62 11.20 -27.79
CA THR A 91 -15.80 11.75 -28.47
C THR A 91 -15.80 13.27 -28.43
N ALA A 92 -15.43 13.86 -27.29
CA ALA A 92 -15.28 15.31 -27.17
C ALA A 92 -14.25 15.86 -28.16
N LEU A 93 -13.12 15.16 -28.32
CA LEU A 93 -12.10 15.52 -29.29
C LEU A 93 -12.62 15.42 -30.73
N VAL A 94 -13.24 14.29 -31.09
CA VAL A 94 -13.77 14.06 -32.45
C VAL A 94 -14.88 15.07 -32.80
N GLN A 95 -15.80 15.34 -31.89
CA GLN A 95 -16.91 16.25 -32.14
C GLN A 95 -16.48 17.71 -32.16
N SER A 96 -15.39 18.08 -31.47
CA SER A 96 -14.86 19.44 -31.50
C SER A 96 -14.42 19.90 -32.89
N ASP A 97 -14.00 18.97 -33.76
CA ASP A 97 -13.61 19.27 -35.14
C ASP A 97 -14.76 19.90 -35.95
N ALA A 98 -16.02 19.56 -35.64
CA ALA A 98 -17.18 20.16 -36.28
C ALA A 98 -17.32 21.68 -36.05
N PHE A 99 -16.63 22.21 -35.05
CA PHE A 99 -16.65 23.63 -34.69
C PHE A 99 -15.31 24.32 -35.00
N ALA A 100 -14.41 23.66 -35.74
CA ALA A 100 -13.10 24.21 -36.05
C ALA A 100 -13.19 25.31 -37.12
N PRO A 101 -12.48 26.45 -36.95
CA PRO A 101 -12.60 27.60 -37.83
C PRO A 101 -12.01 27.40 -39.24
N TYR A 102 -11.36 26.25 -39.52
CA TYR A 102 -10.81 25.91 -40.83
C TYR A 102 -11.77 25.10 -41.72
N ARG A 103 -12.96 24.77 -41.22
CA ARG A 103 -13.97 24.02 -41.99
C ARG A 103 -14.82 24.90 -42.91
N ASP A 104 -14.78 26.22 -42.71
CA ASP A 104 -15.37 27.25 -43.56
C ASP A 104 -14.28 27.91 -44.42
#